data_AF-A0A7J7GQQ9-F1
#
_entry.id   AF-A0A7J7GQQ9-F1
#
_cell.length_a   1.000
_cell.length_b   1.000
_cell.length_c   1.000
_cell.angle_alpha   90.00
_cell.angle_beta   90.00
_cell.angle_gamma   90.00
#
_symmetry.space_group_name_H-M   'P 1'
#
loop_
_entity.id
_entity.type
_entity.pdbx_description
1 polymer ?
#
loop_
_entity_poly.entity_id
_entity_poly.type
_entity_poly.pdbx_seq_one_letter_code
_entity_poly.pdbx_strand_id
1 'polypeptide(L)'
;MAQLTLSSILLFCFFFVLNRTGPIVDAQVTTPAKFDGFVYKNCPVSIDSIMIEAFFDPVCPDSRDSWPPLKQALDFYGPRVSLIVHPFALP
;
A
#
# COMPACT_ATOMS: atom_id res chain seq x y z
N MET A 1 54.58 -17.17 19.19
CA MET A 1 53.34 -16.65 19.82
C MET A 1 52.75 -15.47 19.04
N ALA A 2 53.53 -14.43 18.72
CA ALA A 2 53.07 -13.22 18.02
C ALA A 2 52.54 -13.42 16.57
N GLN A 3 53.02 -14.44 15.84
CA GLN A 3 52.60 -14.67 14.45
C GLN A 3 51.22 -15.36 14.35
N LEU A 4 50.89 -16.22 15.32
CA LEU A 4 49.56 -16.85 15.46
C LEU A 4 48.50 -15.83 15.88
N THR A 5 48.87 -14.84 16.70
CA THR A 5 47.97 -13.75 17.12
C THR A 5 47.69 -12.79 15.97
N LEU A 6 48.69 -12.47 15.13
CA LEU A 6 48.49 -11.60 13.96
C LEU A 6 47.56 -12.23 12.91
N SER A 7 47.76 -13.53 12.62
CA SER A 7 46.89 -14.27 11.70
C SER A 7 45.44 -14.31 12.20
N SER A 8 45.24 -14.53 13.51
CA SER A 8 43.89 -14.54 14.11
C SER A 8 43.19 -13.19 14.03
N ILE A 9 43.94 -12.08 14.20
CA ILE A 9 43.41 -10.72 14.06
C ILE A 9 43.02 -10.43 12.61
N LEU A 10 43.87 -10.83 11.64
CA LEU A 10 43.59 -10.65 10.22
C LEU A 10 42.34 -11.43 9.77
N LEU A 11 42.20 -12.67 10.25
CA LEU A 11 41.00 -13.48 10.00
C LEU A 11 39.75 -12.79 10.57
N PHE A 12 39.84 -12.31 11.82
CA PHE A 12 38.73 -11.62 12.48
C PHE A 12 38.32 -10.35 11.70
N CYS A 13 39.29 -9.53 11.29
CA CYS A 13 39.04 -8.36 10.46
C CYS A 13 38.41 -8.72 9.11
N PHE A 14 38.91 -9.77 8.46
CA PHE A 14 38.37 -10.24 7.18
C PHE A 14 36.90 -10.68 7.30
N PHE A 15 36.57 -11.49 8.32
CA PHE A 15 35.18 -11.87 8.58
C PHE A 15 34.31 -10.67 8.95
N PHE A 16 34.82 -9.71 9.70
CA PHE A 16 34.07 -8.51 10.08
C PHE A 16 33.74 -7.63 8.86
N VAL A 17 34.69 -7.45 7.94
CA VAL A 17 34.47 -6.72 6.68
C VAL A 17 33.46 -7.44 5.79
N LEU A 18 33.57 -8.76 5.62
CA LEU A 18 32.63 -9.55 4.81
C LEU A 18 31.19 -9.53 5.35
N ASN A 19 31.01 -9.54 6.67
CA ASN A 19 29.68 -9.46 7.29
C ASN A 19 29.04 -8.06 7.13
N ARG A 20 29.82 -7.01 6.91
CA ARG A 20 29.33 -5.64 6.74
C ARG A 20 28.95 -5.30 5.30
N THR A 21 29.35 -6.12 4.32
CA THR A 21 29.10 -5.88 2.89
C THR A 21 27.94 -6.71 2.32
N GLY A 22 27.09 -7.30 3.17
CA GLY A 22 25.89 -7.99 2.72
C GLY A 22 24.92 -7.05 1.99
N PRO A 23 24.19 -7.51 0.96
CA PRO A 23 23.19 -6.69 0.28
C PRO A 23 22.08 -6.30 1.25
N ILE A 24 21.71 -5.01 1.25
CA ILE A 24 20.52 -4.53 1.94
C ILE A 24 19.31 -5.08 1.16
N VAL A 25 18.62 -6.05 1.73
CA VAL A 25 17.36 -6.56 1.17
C VAL A 25 16.25 -5.62 1.62
N ASP A 26 15.82 -4.74 0.71
CA ASP A 26 14.59 -3.97 0.91
C ASP A 26 13.39 -4.89 0.64
N ALA A 27 12.95 -5.58 1.70
CA ALA A 27 11.82 -6.50 1.66
C ALA A 27 10.47 -5.77 1.80
N GLN A 28 10.47 -4.44 1.99
CA GLN A 28 9.26 -3.70 2.25
C GLN A 28 8.73 -3.08 0.95
N VAL A 29 7.58 -3.56 0.50
CA VAL A 29 6.82 -2.88 -0.54
C VAL A 29 6.49 -1.49 -0.03
N THR A 30 7.00 -0.46 -0.68
CA THR A 30 6.74 0.93 -0.30
C THR A 30 5.24 1.20 -0.35
N THR A 31 4.69 1.85 0.68
CA THR A 31 3.28 2.26 0.65
C THR A 31 3.04 3.13 -0.58
N PRO A 32 2.06 2.78 -1.45
CA PRO A 32 1.78 3.55 -2.65
C PRO A 32 1.51 5.02 -2.31
N ALA A 33 2.12 5.94 -3.06
CA ALA A 33 1.93 7.38 -2.87
C ALA A 33 0.50 7.86 -3.22
N LYS A 34 -0.28 7.02 -3.89
CA LYS A 34 -1.65 7.28 -4.33
C LYS A 34 -2.45 5.98 -4.26
N PHE A 35 -3.72 6.09 -3.91
CA PHE A 35 -4.70 5.01 -4.05
C PHE A 35 -4.79 4.53 -5.51
N ASP A 36 -5.07 3.25 -5.68
CA ASP A 36 -5.29 2.56 -6.97
C ASP A 36 -6.70 2.80 -7.57
N GLY A 37 -7.45 3.72 -6.96
CA GLY A 37 -8.76 4.16 -7.41
C GLY A 37 -8.86 5.64 -7.76
N PHE A 38 -10.11 6.10 -7.92
CA PHE A 38 -10.45 7.51 -8.13
C PHE A 38 -11.51 7.99 -7.14
N VAL A 39 -11.39 9.24 -6.70
CA VAL A 39 -12.39 9.88 -5.84
C VAL A 39 -13.64 10.17 -6.67
N TYR A 40 -14.79 9.69 -6.22
CA TYR A 40 -16.08 9.91 -6.88
C TYR A 40 -16.74 11.19 -6.36
N LYS A 41 -16.96 12.15 -7.28
CA LYS A 41 -17.34 13.55 -7.01
C LYS A 41 -16.28 14.27 -6.17
N ASN A 42 -16.18 15.58 -6.28
CA ASN A 42 -15.15 16.37 -5.58
C ASN A 42 -15.54 16.58 -4.10
N CYS A 43 -15.86 15.49 -3.39
CA CYS A 43 -16.16 15.51 -1.96
C CYS A 43 -14.84 15.57 -1.18
N PRO A 44 -14.63 16.59 -0.33
CA PRO A 44 -13.44 16.68 0.49
C PRO A 44 -13.36 15.46 1.40
N VAL A 45 -12.25 14.73 1.33
CA VAL A 45 -11.92 13.70 2.31
C VAL A 45 -11.58 14.41 3.61
N SER A 46 -12.48 14.31 4.60
CA SER A 46 -12.31 14.89 5.93
C SER A 46 -12.08 13.80 6.97
N ILE A 47 -11.35 14.12 8.04
CA ILE A 47 -11.19 13.26 9.22
C ILE A 47 -12.56 12.97 9.86
N ASP A 48 -13.52 13.88 9.71
CA ASP A 48 -14.88 13.76 10.25
C ASP A 48 -15.87 13.09 9.28
N SER A 49 -15.39 12.59 8.13
CA SER A 49 -16.22 11.91 7.12
C SER A 49 -15.92 10.41 7.06
N ILE A 50 -16.95 9.61 6.80
CA ILE A 50 -16.78 8.18 6.55
C ILE A 50 -16.26 7.98 5.12
N MET A 51 -15.07 7.42 5.00
CA MET A 51 -14.55 6.97 3.70
C MET A 51 -15.16 5.62 3.33
N ILE A 52 -15.81 5.57 2.18
CA ILE A 52 -16.27 4.34 1.55
C ILE A 52 -15.28 3.99 0.43
N GLU A 53 -14.80 2.75 0.44
CA GLU A 53 -13.98 2.20 -0.64
C GLU A 53 -14.77 1.13 -1.39
N ALA A 54 -15.02 1.36 -2.68
CA ALA A 54 -15.83 0.51 -3.53
C ALA A 54 -14.95 -0.20 -4.57
N PHE A 55 -14.76 -1.51 -4.39
CA PHE A 55 -14.02 -2.36 -5.33
C PHE A 55 -14.97 -2.94 -6.37
N PHE A 56 -14.93 -2.43 -7.59
CA PHE A 56 -15.95 -2.69 -8.62
C PHE A 56 -15.32 -3.34 -9.84
N ASP A 57 -15.91 -4.45 -10.29
CA ASP A 57 -15.64 -4.98 -11.63
C ASP A 57 -16.63 -4.36 -12.63
N PRO A 58 -16.17 -3.66 -13.68
CA PRO A 58 -17.03 -3.07 -14.70
C PRO A 58 -18.00 -4.03 -15.40
N VAL A 59 -17.71 -5.34 -15.43
CA VAL A 59 -18.58 -6.34 -16.09
C VAL A 59 -19.42 -7.17 -15.13
N CYS A 60 -19.16 -7.11 -13.83
CA CYS A 60 -19.88 -7.87 -12.82
C CYS A 60 -21.30 -7.31 -12.60
N PRO A 61 -22.37 -8.12 -12.78
CA PRO A 61 -23.75 -7.68 -12.55
C PRO A 61 -23.99 -7.14 -11.14
N ASP A 62 -23.39 -7.75 -10.10
CA ASP A 62 -23.59 -7.30 -8.71
C ASP A 62 -22.92 -5.96 -8.45
N SER A 63 -21.72 -5.73 -9.02
CA SER A 63 -21.07 -4.41 -8.98
C SER A 63 -21.93 -3.35 -9.67
N ARG A 64 -22.48 -3.67 -10.85
CA ARG A 64 -23.41 -2.77 -11.56
C ARG A 64 -24.67 -2.48 -10.74
N ASP A 65 -25.29 -3.51 -10.17
CA ASP A 65 -26.58 -3.40 -9.51
C ASP A 65 -26.46 -2.70 -8.13
N SER A 66 -25.27 -2.74 -7.50
CA SER A 66 -24.95 -1.98 -6.28
C SER A 66 -24.65 -0.49 -6.54
N TRP A 67 -24.37 -0.08 -7.78
CA TRP A 67 -24.01 1.30 -8.10
C TRP A 67 -25.14 2.33 -7.85
N PRO A 68 -26.40 2.11 -8.27
CA PRO A 68 -27.49 3.04 -8.00
C PRO A 68 -27.74 3.30 -6.50
N PRO A 69 -27.89 2.30 -5.61
CA PRO A 69 -28.12 2.55 -4.19
C PRO A 69 -26.90 3.20 -3.50
N LEU A 70 -25.67 2.87 -3.92
CA LEU A 70 -24.48 3.55 -3.40
C LEU A 70 -24.52 5.05 -3.69
N LYS A 71 -24.88 5.45 -4.91
CA LYS A 71 -25.05 6.88 -5.25
C LYS A 71 -26.15 7.54 -4.41
N GLN A 72 -27.27 6.85 -4.17
CA GLN A 72 -28.35 7.37 -3.31
C GLN A 72 -27.85 7.60 -1.88
N ALA A 73 -27.05 6.68 -1.33
CA ALA A 73 -26.44 6.86 -0.02
C ALA A 73 -25.51 8.08 0.01
N LEU A 74 -24.68 8.27 -1.03
CA LEU A 74 -23.83 9.46 -1.13
C LEU A 74 -24.62 10.76 -1.16
N ASP A 75 -25.71 10.80 -1.92
CA ASP A 75 -26.56 12.00 -2.00
C ASP A 75 -27.30 12.25 -0.68
N PHE A 76 -27.73 11.19 0.03
CA PHE A 76 -28.43 11.29 1.32
C PHE A 76 -27.51 11.73 2.48
N TYR A 77 -26.32 11.14 2.58
CA TYR A 77 -25.38 11.46 3.66
C TYR A 77 -24.56 12.72 3.37
N GLY A 78 -24.43 13.08 2.09
CA GLY A 78 -23.80 14.31 1.62
C GLY A 78 -22.33 14.40 2.05
N PRO A 79 -21.91 15.51 2.68
CA PRO A 79 -20.49 15.74 3.04
C PRO A 79 -19.98 14.82 4.15
N ARG A 80 -20.85 14.03 4.79
CA ARG A 80 -20.47 13.08 5.84
C ARG A 80 -19.84 11.80 5.30
N VAL A 81 -19.90 11.59 3.98
CA VAL A 81 -19.33 10.42 3.31
C VAL A 81 -18.51 10.86 2.11
N SER A 82 -17.38 10.19 1.90
CA SER A 82 -16.57 10.29 0.67
C SER A 82 -16.44 8.91 0.04
N LEU A 83 -16.32 8.85 -1.29
CA LEU A 83 -16.21 7.59 -2.02
C LEU A 83 -14.92 7.56 -2.84
N ILE A 84 -14.15 6.49 -2.67
CA ILE A 84 -13.11 6.08 -3.61
C ILE A 84 -13.60 4.83 -4.33
N VAL A 85 -13.53 4.83 -5.66
CA VAL A 85 -13.87 3.67 -6.48
C VAL A 85 -12.57 3.06 -7.00
N HIS A 86 -12.42 1.77 -6.80
CA HIS A 86 -11.28 0.94 -7.18
C HIS A 86 -11.73 -0.06 -8.25
N PRO A 87 -11.62 0.27 -9.55
CA PRO A 87 -11.95 -0.65 -10.61
C PRO A 87 -10.93 -1.78 -10.67
N PHE A 88 -11.39 -3.01 -10.82
CA PHE A 88 -10.52 -4.15 -11.12
C PHE A 88 -11.11 -4.98 -12.25
N ALA A 89 -10.24 -5.63 -13.02
CA ALA A 89 -10.68 -6.62 -14.00
C ALA A 89 -10.72 -7.99 -13.32
N LEU A 90 -11.84 -8.72 -13.46
CA LEU A 90 -11.82 -10.16 -13.24
C LEU A 90 -11.06 -10.85 -14.40
N PRO A 91 -10.28 -11.90 -14.12
CA PRO A 91 -9.53 -12.64 -15.14
C PRO A 91 -10.44 -13.38 -16.13
#